data_AF-A0A8J3GMV0-F1
#
_entry.id   AF-A0A8J3GMV0-F1
#
_cell.length_a   1.000
_cell.length_b   1.000
_cell.length_c   1.000
_cell.angle_alpha   90.00
_cell.angle_beta   90.00
_cell.angle_gamma   90.00
#
_symmetry.space_group_name_H-M   'P 1'
#
loop_
_entity.id
_entity.type
_entity.pdbx_description
1 polymer ?
#
loop_
_entity_poly.entity_id
_entity_poly.type
_entity_poly.pdbx_seq_one_letter_code
_entity_poly.pdbx_strand_id
1 'polypeptide(L)'
;MSMTNFIKFTNDDIEGAAGTGIISTIDRDLDIKVTPFTSTNEKAPTHRVYAKSPRGHDIEVGGIWKKISAEQKAYYTLSIKRMGFNANLGRYPGQDDASVQAIIEWDPRD
;
A
#
# COMPACT_ATOMS: atom_id res chain seq x y z
N MET A 1 8.99 9.35 17.52
CA MET A 1 7.80 8.49 17.33
C MET A 1 8.17 7.38 16.35
N SER A 2 7.81 6.13 16.64
CA SER A 2 7.87 5.07 15.64
C SER A 2 6.64 5.19 14.74
N MET A 3 6.83 5.31 13.43
CA MET A 3 5.73 5.33 12.47
C MET A 3 5.17 3.92 12.31
N THR A 4 3.86 3.80 12.19
CA THR A 4 3.17 2.53 11.95
C THR A 4 2.16 2.72 10.82
N ASN A 5 1.77 1.64 10.14
CA ASN A 5 0.76 1.70 9.08
C ASN A 5 1.10 2.74 8.01
N PHE A 6 2.28 2.61 7.41
CA PHE A 6 2.75 3.53 6.38
C PHE A 6 3.49 2.80 5.26
N ILE A 7 3.59 3.47 4.12
CA ILE A 7 4.49 3.14 3.02
C ILE A 7 5.27 4.40 2.69
N LYS A 8 6.60 4.30 2.72
CA LYS A 8 7.48 5.33 2.17
C LYS A 8 7.86 4.92 0.75
N PHE A 9 7.40 5.70 -0.22
CA PHE A 9 7.78 5.57 -1.62
C PHE A 9 9.14 6.20 -1.88
N THR A 10 9.80 5.80 -2.95
CA THR A 10 11.09 6.38 -3.37
C THR A 10 10.94 7.79 -3.95
N ASN A 11 9.71 8.20 -4.29
CA ASN A 11 9.37 9.45 -4.97
C ASN A 11 8.07 10.01 -4.36
N ASP A 12 7.82 11.31 -4.53
CA ASP A 12 6.54 11.93 -4.15
C ASP A 12 5.38 11.49 -5.06
N ASP A 13 5.66 11.25 -6.34
CA ASP A 13 4.71 10.62 -7.25
C ASP A 13 4.71 9.11 -7.02
N ILE A 14 3.58 8.60 -6.55
CA ILE A 14 3.38 7.17 -6.28
C ILE A 14 3.42 6.37 -7.59
N GLU A 15 3.04 6.95 -8.71
CA GLU A 15 2.99 6.23 -9.98
C GLU A 15 4.39 5.82 -10.44
N GLY A 16 4.63 4.50 -10.51
CA GLY A 16 5.94 3.96 -10.90
C GLY A 16 6.98 3.95 -9.78
N ALA A 17 6.65 4.40 -8.56
CA ALA A 17 7.58 4.40 -7.44
C ALA A 17 7.59 3.05 -6.70
N ALA A 18 8.78 2.59 -6.30
CA ALA A 18 8.88 1.51 -5.33
C ALA A 18 8.67 2.05 -3.92
N GLY A 19 8.37 1.19 -2.95
CA GLY A 19 8.22 1.61 -1.57
C GLY A 19 8.48 0.51 -0.56
N THR A 20 8.73 0.91 0.68
CA THR A 20 8.80 0.02 1.84
C THR A 20 7.97 0.59 2.97
N GLY A 21 7.44 -0.28 3.82
CA GLY A 21 6.51 0.14 4.84
C GLY A 21 6.27 -0.93 5.88
N ILE A 22 5.42 -0.60 6.84
CA ILE A 22 4.98 -1.52 7.89
C ILE A 22 3.47 -1.42 8.03
N ILE A 23 2.80 -2.58 8.16
CA ILE A 23 1.42 -2.67 8.63
C ILE A 23 1.48 -3.25 10.04
N SER A 24 1.04 -2.46 11.01
CA SER A 24 1.00 -2.82 12.42
C SER A 24 -0.44 -3.15 12.80
N THR A 25 -0.67 -4.42 13.13
CA THR A 25 -1.95 -4.92 13.65
C THR A 25 -1.83 -5.20 15.15
N ILE A 26 -2.94 -5.54 15.82
CA ILE A 26 -2.94 -5.89 17.24
C ILE A 26 -1.95 -7.04 17.55
N ASP A 27 -1.85 -8.03 16.65
CA ASP A 27 -1.11 -9.27 16.92
C ASP A 27 0.29 -9.31 16.31
N ARG A 28 0.56 -8.47 15.30
CA ARG A 28 1.82 -8.52 14.54
C ARG A 28 2.10 -7.25 13.77
N ASP A 29 3.38 -7.01 13.56
CA ASP A 29 3.90 -6.13 12.53
C ASP A 29 4.22 -6.92 11.25
N LEU A 30 3.92 -6.32 10.10
CA LEU A 30 4.21 -6.86 8.78
C LEU A 30 5.04 -5.86 7.99
N ASP A 31 6.33 -6.16 7.81
CA ASP A 31 7.14 -5.46 6.83
C ASP A 31 6.61 -5.74 5.43
N ILE A 32 6.35 -4.67 4.69
CA ILE A 32 5.89 -4.73 3.31
C ILE A 32 6.85 -4.03 2.37
N LYS A 33 6.97 -4.59 1.17
CA LYS A 33 7.66 -4.01 0.02
C LYS A 33 6.67 -3.84 -1.11
N VAL A 34 6.74 -2.70 -1.78
CA VAL A 34 5.91 -2.35 -2.92
C VAL A 34 6.80 -2.19 -4.14
N THR A 35 6.41 -2.80 -5.25
CA THR A 35 7.12 -2.65 -6.53
C THR A 35 6.15 -2.24 -7.63
N PRO A 36 6.49 -1.26 -8.48
CA PRO A 36 5.65 -0.88 -9.60
C PRO A 36 5.43 -2.08 -10.54
N PHE A 37 4.24 -2.14 -11.13
CA PHE A 37 3.84 -3.20 -12.01
C PHE A 37 3.06 -2.64 -13.21
N THR A 38 3.53 -2.96 -14.41
CA THR A 38 2.90 -2.57 -15.66
C THR A 38 2.14 -3.75 -16.26
N SER A 39 0.91 -3.51 -16.69
CA SER A 39 0.08 -4.50 -17.38
C SER A 39 -0.77 -3.82 -18.44
N THR A 40 -1.12 -4.55 -19.50
CA THR A 40 -2.11 -4.13 -20.48
C THR A 40 -3.55 -4.35 -20.02
N ASN A 41 -3.75 -5.06 -18.90
CA ASN A 41 -5.07 -5.24 -18.31
C ASN A 41 -5.43 -4.03 -17.43
N GLU A 42 -6.48 -3.30 -17.79
CA GLU A 42 -6.95 -2.12 -17.07
C GLU A 42 -7.34 -2.38 -15.60
N LYS A 43 -7.67 -3.63 -15.25
CA LYS A 43 -8.03 -4.03 -13.88
C LYS A 43 -6.82 -4.50 -13.05
N ALA A 44 -5.63 -4.54 -13.65
CA ALA A 44 -4.42 -4.93 -12.96
C ALA A 44 -4.04 -3.90 -11.88
N PRO A 45 -3.36 -4.31 -10.80
CA PRO A 45 -2.78 -3.37 -9.87
C PRO A 45 -1.67 -2.55 -10.55
N THR A 46 -1.46 -1.33 -10.07
CA THR A 46 -0.31 -0.48 -10.42
C THR A 46 0.97 -0.90 -9.72
N HIS A 47 0.86 -1.58 -8.57
CA HIS A 47 1.99 -2.09 -7.82
C HIS A 47 1.67 -3.46 -7.24
N ARG A 48 2.70 -4.31 -7.14
CA ARG A 48 2.64 -5.58 -6.38
C ARG A 48 3.12 -5.34 -4.96
N VAL A 49 2.45 -5.96 -4.00
CA VAL A 49 2.79 -5.88 -2.59
C VAL A 49 3.37 -7.22 -2.14
N TYR A 50 4.56 -7.16 -1.55
CA TYR A 50 5.29 -8.28 -1.02
C TYR A 50 5.44 -8.18 0.49
N ALA A 51 5.44 -9.33 1.15
CA ALA A 51 5.81 -9.44 2.56
C ALA A 51 6.82 -10.58 2.74
N LYS A 52 7.44 -10.66 3.92
CA LYS A 52 8.37 -11.73 4.28
C LYS A 52 7.64 -12.96 4.83
N SER A 53 7.95 -14.13 4.27
CA SER A 53 7.61 -15.41 4.92
C SER A 53 8.44 -15.62 6.19
N PRO A 54 8.08 -16.59 7.08
CA PRO A 54 8.89 -16.91 8.26
C PRO A 54 10.36 -17.30 7.97
N ARG A 55 10.65 -17.70 6.72
CA ARG A 55 12.02 -18.02 6.26
C ARG A 55 12.72 -16.86 5.54
N GLY A 56 12.10 -15.68 5.49
CA GLY A 56 12.68 -14.47 4.88
C GLY A 56 12.49 -14.33 3.37
N HIS A 57 11.75 -15.23 2.71
CA HIS A 57 11.43 -15.08 1.28
C HIS A 57 10.37 -14.01 1.04
N ASP A 58 10.55 -13.20 -0.01
CA ASP A 58 9.52 -12.28 -0.49
C ASP A 58 8.39 -13.09 -1.15
N ILE A 59 7.17 -12.90 -0.64
CA ILE A 59 5.95 -13.51 -1.17
C ILE A 59 5.00 -12.40 -1.61
N GLU A 60 4.43 -12.52 -2.81
CA GLU A 60 3.39 -11.60 -3.27
C GLU A 60 2.12 -11.85 -2.45
N VAL A 61 1.64 -10.83 -1.76
CA VAL A 61 0.49 -10.93 -0.83
C VAL A 61 -0.70 -10.07 -1.25
N GLY A 62 -0.49 -9.17 -2.21
CA GLY A 62 -1.47 -8.15 -2.54
C GLY A 62 -1.04 -7.23 -3.67
N GLY A 63 -1.82 -6.16 -3.84
CA GLY A 63 -1.58 -5.14 -4.84
C GLY A 63 -2.02 -3.76 -4.38
N ILE A 64 -1.62 -2.75 -5.14
CA ILE A 64 -2.12 -1.38 -5.04
C ILE A 64 -2.75 -0.99 -6.36
N TRP A 65 -3.96 -0.45 -6.32
CA TRP A 65 -4.71 0.05 -7.46
C TRP A 65 -4.84 1.55 -7.40
N LYS A 66 -4.66 2.22 -8.53
CA LYS A 66 -5.07 3.62 -8.74
C LYS A 66 -6.54 3.63 -9.11
N LYS A 67 -7.33 4.46 -8.44
CA LYS A 67 -8.76 4.65 -8.68
C LYS A 67 -9.05 6.13 -8.83
N ILE A 68 -10.18 6.46 -9.45
CA ILE A 68 -10.70 7.82 -9.58
C ILE A 68 -11.95 7.94 -8.72
N SER A 69 -12.01 8.97 -7.88
CA SER A 69 -13.18 9.25 -7.02
C SER A 69 -14.31 9.90 -7.82
N ALA A 70 -15.49 10.04 -7.20
CA ALA A 70 -16.60 10.77 -7.81
C ALA A 70 -16.24 12.24 -8.14
N GLU A 71 -15.31 12.83 -7.40
CA GLU A 71 -14.77 14.18 -7.63
C GLU A 71 -13.66 14.23 -8.70
N GLN A 72 -13.46 13.15 -9.48
CA GLN A 72 -12.40 13.05 -10.49
C GLN A 72 -10.97 13.16 -9.92
N LYS A 73 -10.78 12.83 -8.64
CA LYS A 73 -9.46 12.82 -8.00
C LYS A 73 -8.90 11.40 -7.96
N ALA A 74 -7.64 11.24 -8.36
CA ALA A 74 -6.93 9.98 -8.23
C ALA A 74 -6.63 9.67 -6.76
N TYR A 75 -6.82 8.40 -6.37
CA TYR A 75 -6.44 7.87 -5.07
C TYR A 75 -5.97 6.43 -5.21
N TYR A 76 -5.25 5.92 -4.21
CA TYR A 76 -4.70 4.57 -4.24
C TYR A 76 -5.31 3.70 -3.16
N THR A 77 -5.62 2.45 -3.52
CA THR A 77 -6.11 1.43 -2.59
C THR A 77 -5.16 0.25 -2.55
N LEU A 78 -4.83 -0.24 -1.36
CA LEU A 78 -4.09 -1.44 -1.08
C LEU A 78 -5.03 -2.58 -0.68
N SER A 79 -4.75 -3.79 -1.14
CA SER A 79 -5.43 -5.01 -0.67
C SER A 79 -4.42 -6.11 -0.41
N ILE A 80 -4.53 -6.79 0.73
CA ILE A 80 -3.74 -7.97 1.10
C ILE A 80 -4.68 -9.16 1.25
N LYS A 81 -4.66 -10.04 0.25
CA LYS A 81 -5.67 -11.09 0.06
C LYS A 81 -5.76 -12.05 1.24
N ARG A 82 -4.63 -12.50 1.77
CA ARG A 82 -4.60 -13.50 2.86
C ARG A 82 -5.04 -12.95 4.22
N MET A 83 -5.08 -11.63 4.37
CA MET A 83 -5.53 -10.97 5.60
C MET A 83 -6.97 -10.45 5.50
N GLY A 84 -7.59 -10.47 4.32
CA GLY A 84 -8.86 -9.75 4.10
C GLY A 84 -8.72 -8.24 4.29
N PHE A 85 -7.49 -7.72 4.23
CA PHE A 85 -7.15 -6.35 4.61
C PHE A 85 -7.24 -5.42 3.41
N ASN A 86 -8.03 -4.35 3.53
CA ASN A 86 -8.19 -3.34 2.49
C ASN A 86 -7.97 -1.95 3.08
N ALA A 87 -7.21 -1.11 2.38
CA ALA A 87 -6.79 0.19 2.90
C ALA A 87 -6.51 1.23 1.81
N ASN A 88 -6.55 2.52 2.15
CA ASN A 88 -6.37 3.66 1.24
C ASN A 88 -4.99 4.16 1.59
N LEU A 89 -4.32 4.64 0.56
CA LEU A 89 -3.13 5.43 0.75
C LEU A 89 -3.55 6.88 0.79
N GLY A 90 -3.15 7.57 1.84
CA GLY A 90 -3.32 9.01 2.00
C GLY A 90 -2.08 9.60 2.63
N ARG A 91 -1.89 10.92 2.54
CA ARG A 91 -0.76 11.59 3.15
C ARG A 91 -0.64 11.24 4.65
N TYR A 92 0.55 10.85 5.08
CA TYR A 92 0.76 10.50 6.49
C TYR A 92 0.57 11.74 7.39
N PRO A 93 -0.25 11.66 8.46
CA PRO A 93 -0.53 12.81 9.32
C PRO A 93 0.72 13.40 9.97
N GLY A 94 0.82 14.74 9.98
CA GLY A 94 1.92 15.45 10.64
C GLY A 94 3.28 15.30 9.94
N GLN A 95 3.31 14.88 8.67
CA GLN A 95 4.50 14.80 7.84
C GLN A 95 4.42 15.75 6.63
N ASP A 96 5.54 16.38 6.31
CA ASP A 96 5.71 17.21 5.10
C ASP A 96 6.20 16.40 3.89
N ASP A 97 6.69 15.17 4.12
CA ASP A 97 7.17 14.26 3.09
C ASP A 97 5.99 13.59 2.36
N ALA A 98 5.72 14.02 1.13
CA ALA A 98 4.62 13.50 0.32
C ALA A 98 4.85 12.05 -0.15
N SER A 99 6.10 11.58 -0.18
CA SER A 99 6.43 10.18 -0.46
C SER A 99 5.96 9.22 0.65
N VAL A 100 5.57 9.75 1.81
CA VAL A 100 5.13 8.96 2.96
C VAL A 100 3.61 8.94 3.03
N GLN A 101 3.05 7.76 2.75
CA GLN A 101 1.61 7.51 2.75
C GLN A 101 1.22 6.70 3.97
N ALA A 102 0.18 7.11 4.68
CA ALA A 102 -0.53 6.30 5.66
C ALA A 102 -1.34 5.20 4.97
N ILE A 103 -1.41 4.05 5.63
CA ILE A 103 -2.27 2.91 5.29
C ILE A 103 -3.50 3.02 6.19
N ILE A 104 -4.62 3.42 5.60
CA ILE A 104 -5.87 3.67 6.32
C ILE A 104 -6.83 2.52 6.03
N GLU A 105 -6.92 1.55 6.93
CA GLU A 105 -7.81 0.39 6.81
C GLU A 105 -9.28 0.79 6.82
N TRP A 106 -10.11 0.01 6.11
CA TRP A 106 -11.57 0.03 6.27
C TRP A 106 -12.14 -1.38 6.26
N ASP A 107 -13.32 -1.46 6.87
CA ASP A 107 -14.19 -2.60 6.73
C ASP A 107 -14.64 -2.79 5.27
N PRO A 108 -14.75 -4.05 4.80
CA PRO A 108 -15.39 -4.35 3.53
C PRO A 108 -16.73 -3.61 3.42
N ARG A 109 -16.94 -2.92 2.31
CA ARG A 109 -18.27 -2.37 2.01
C ARG A 109 -19.16 -3.52 1.55
N ASP A 110 -20.29 -3.71 2.22
CA ASP A 110 -21.37 -4.61 1.80
C ASP A 110 -21.88 -4.24 0.39
#